data_AF-A0A928NTE7-F1
#
_entry.id   AF-A0A928NTE7-F1
#
_cell.length_a   1.000
_cell.length_b   1.000
_cell.length_c   1.000
_cell.angle_alpha   90.00
_cell.angle_beta   90.00
_cell.angle_gamma   90.00
#
_symmetry.space_group_name_H-M   'P 1'
#
loop_
_entity.id
_entity.type
_entity.pdbx_description
1 polymer ?
#
loop_
_entity_poly.entity_id
_entity_poly.type
_entity_poly.pdbx_seq_one_letter_code
_entity_poly.pdbx_strand_id
1 'polypeptide(L)'
;MADVTFDIRRKVGVLADTGKGWKKELNVISWNNREPKLDIREWSSDHSKMKKGVTLSKNEASLLLLLLSQIDDAAVIDKGLDSDSLTFFAENEISVLD
;
A
#
# COMPACT_ATOMS: atom_id res chain seq x y z
N MET A 1 22.04 -17.71 4.89
CA MET A 1 20.96 -16.84 4.38
C MET A 1 21.56 -15.44 4.27
N ALA A 2 21.46 -14.76 3.13
CA ALA A 2 21.87 -13.35 3.07
C ALA A 2 20.85 -12.52 3.85
N ASP A 3 21.32 -11.58 4.66
CA ASP A 3 20.44 -10.63 5.33
C ASP A 3 19.72 -9.77 4.28
N VAL A 4 18.39 -9.70 4.38
CA VAL A 4 17.58 -8.86 3.50
C VAL A 4 17.68 -7.43 4.03
N THR A 5 18.23 -6.54 3.22
CA THR A 5 18.28 -5.11 3.51
C THR A 5 17.14 -4.41 2.78
N PHE A 6 16.60 -3.35 3.37
CA PHE A 6 15.54 -2.57 2.76
C PHE A 6 15.66 -1.10 3.13
N ASP A 7 15.18 -0.24 2.23
CA ASP A 7 15.07 1.19 2.45
C ASP A 7 13.66 1.67 2.02
N ILE A 8 12.92 2.26 2.95
CA ILE A 8 11.58 2.79 2.70
C ILE A 8 11.74 4.19 2.10
N ARG A 9 11.66 4.27 0.77
CA ARG A 9 11.84 5.51 0.01
C ARG A 9 10.67 6.48 0.18
N ARG A 10 9.45 5.94 0.26
CA ARG A 10 8.22 6.75 0.42
C ARG A 10 7.16 5.94 1.15
N LYS A 11 6.47 6.56 2.10
CA LYS A 11 5.27 6.01 2.72
C LYS A 11 4.05 6.50 1.96
N VAL A 12 3.23 5.60 1.42
CA VAL A 12 2.04 5.97 0.63
C VAL A 12 0.81 6.05 1.52
N GLY A 13 0.58 5.04 2.35
CA GLY A 13 -0.57 5.06 3.26
C GLY A 13 -0.68 3.81 4.13
N VAL A 14 -1.58 3.88 5.11
CA VAL A 14 -1.92 2.76 6.01
C VAL A 14 -3.25 2.18 5.57
N LEU A 15 -3.26 0.88 5.24
CA LEU A 15 -4.46 0.16 4.82
C LEU A 15 -5.24 -0.42 6.00
N ALA A 16 -4.55 -0.75 7.10
CA ALA A 16 -5.19 -1.25 8.32
C ALA A 16 -4.31 -1.05 9.54
N ASP A 17 -4.93 -0.74 10.68
CA ASP A 17 -4.30 -0.80 11.99
C ASP A 17 -4.84 -2.03 12.74
N THR A 18 -3.96 -2.98 13.08
CA THR A 18 -4.37 -4.22 13.76
C THR A 18 -4.34 -4.11 15.28
N GLY A 19 -4.23 -2.89 15.84
CA GLY A 19 -4.41 -2.58 17.26
C GLY A 19 -3.32 -3.10 18.20
N LYS A 20 -2.37 -3.90 17.69
CA LYS A 20 -1.25 -4.48 18.45
C LYS A 20 0.10 -3.88 18.06
N GLY A 21 0.11 -2.63 17.59
CA GLY A 21 1.32 -1.96 17.11
C GLY A 21 1.81 -2.46 15.75
N TRP A 22 0.96 -3.14 14.99
CA TRP A 22 1.23 -3.58 13.63
C TRP A 22 0.32 -2.86 12.65
N LYS A 23 0.92 -2.29 11.61
CA LYS A 23 0.21 -1.54 10.57
C LYS A 23 0.45 -2.22 9.23
N LYS A 24 -0.64 -2.46 8.51
CA LYS A 24 -0.57 -2.85 7.10
C LYS A 24 -0.40 -1.58 6.29
N GLU A 25 0.71 -1.46 5.60
CA GLU A 25 1.10 -0.24 4.90
C GLU A 25 1.34 -0.51 3.42
N LEU A 26 1.08 0.51 2.62
CA LEU A 26 1.51 0.63 1.24
C LEU A 26 2.71 1.58 1.21
N ASN A 27 3.87 1.09 0.77
CA ASN A 27 5.12 1.82 0.76
C ASN A 27 5.85 1.65 -0.58
N VAL A 28 6.77 2.56 -0.89
CA VAL A 28 7.78 2.38 -1.94
C VAL A 28 9.08 1.96 -1.26
N ILE A 29 9.54 0.74 -1.54
CA ILE A 29 10.68 0.12 -0.86
C ILE A 29 11.73 -0.32 -1.87
N SER A 30 12.99 0.04 -1.60
CA SER A 30 14.16 -0.52 -2.26
C SER A 30 14.63 -1.74 -1.48
N TRP A 31 14.53 -2.92 -2.09
CA TRP A 31 15.02 -4.17 -1.49
C TRP A 31 16.44 -4.45 -1.97
N ASN A 32 17.37 -4.69 -1.04
CA ASN A 32 18.76 -5.03 -1.34
C ASN A 32 19.43 -4.02 -2.30
N ASN A 33 19.20 -2.72 -2.08
CA ASN A 33 19.69 -1.63 -2.93
C ASN A 33 19.27 -1.72 -4.40
N ARG A 34 18.17 -2.43 -4.71
CA ARG A 34 17.60 -2.50 -6.06
C ARG A 34 16.63 -1.35 -6.30
N GLU A 35 16.15 -1.27 -7.54
CA GLU A 35 15.11 -0.31 -7.93
C GLU A 35 13.93 -0.34 -6.94
N PRO A 36 13.50 0.82 -6.42
CA PRO A 36 12.37 0.90 -5.52
C PRO A 36 11.08 0.41 -6.18
N LYS A 37 10.31 -0.38 -5.46
CA LYS A 37 9.04 -0.96 -5.91
C LYS A 37 7.95 -0.70 -4.89
N LEU A 38 6.70 -0.80 -5.35
CA LEU A 38 5.57 -0.71 -4.45
C LEU A 38 5.50 -2.00 -3.61
N ASP A 39 5.25 -1.87 -2.31
CA ASP A 39 5.18 -3.01 -1.39
C ASP A 39 4.00 -2.85 -0.45
N ILE A 40 3.21 -3.90 -0.30
CA ILE A 40 2.10 -4.00 0.65
C ILE A 40 2.49 -5.02 1.71
N ARG A 41 2.62 -4.57 2.95
CA ARG A 41 3.09 -5.44 4.05
C ARG A 41 2.68 -4.92 5.42
N GLU A 42 2.61 -5.84 6.37
CA GLU A 42 2.49 -5.49 7.79
C GLU A 42 3.86 -5.24 8.41
N TRP A 43 4.00 -4.05 8.98
CA TRP A 43 5.18 -3.55 9.68
C TRP A 43 4.86 -3.37 11.17
N SER A 44 5.87 -3.57 12.03
CA SER A 44 5.80 -3.10 13.41
C SER A 44 5.83 -1.57 13.43
N SER A 45 5.36 -0.96 14.52
CA SER A 45 5.25 0.50 14.68
C SER A 45 6.57 1.25 14.51
N ASP A 46 7.69 0.57 14.73
CA ASP A 46 9.06 1.06 14.59
C ASP A 46 9.75 0.62 13.27
N HIS A 47 9.02 -0.06 12.37
CA HIS A 47 9.53 -0.64 11.12
C HIS A 47 10.72 -1.60 11.27
N SER A 48 10.99 -2.11 12.49
CA SER A 48 12.10 -3.04 12.75
C SER A 48 11.78 -4.48 12.35
N LYS A 49 10.48 -4.83 12.33
CA LYS A 49 9.99 -6.16 11.94
C LYS A 49 8.92 -6.03 10.87
N MET A 50 8.87 -7.05 10.03
CA MET A 50 7.93 -7.17 8.93
C MET A 50 7.39 -8.59 8.83
N LYS A 51 6.13 -8.73 8.44
CA LYS A 51 5.53 -10.03 8.10
C LYS A 51 5.68 -10.33 6.61
N LYS A 52 5.09 -11.43 6.16
CA LYS A 52 4.92 -11.71 4.73
C LYS A 52 4.11 -10.57 4.08
N GLY A 53 4.51 -10.19 2.88
CA GLY A 53 3.88 -9.14 2.08
C GLY A 53 4.06 -9.41 0.60
N VAL A 54 3.64 -8.46 -0.23
CA VAL A 54 3.78 -8.53 -1.68
C VAL A 54 4.50 -7.29 -2.18
N THR A 55 5.49 -7.49 -3.04
CA THR A 55 6.17 -6.43 -3.78
C THR A 55 5.66 -6.44 -5.21
N LEU A 56 5.21 -5.30 -5.70
CA LEU A 56 4.64 -5.10 -7.03
C LEU A 56 5.60 -4.25 -7.87
N SER A 57 5.89 -4.71 -9.07
CA SER A 57 6.47 -3.87 -10.13
C SER A 57 5.51 -2.73 -10.49
N LYS A 58 6.03 -1.72 -11.19
CA LYS A 58 5.22 -0.60 -11.68
C LYS A 58 4.02 -1.07 -12.51
N ASN A 59 4.24 -2.06 -13.39
CA ASN A 59 3.16 -2.58 -14.25
C ASN A 59 2.11 -3.35 -13.44
N GLU A 60 2.53 -4.19 -12.49
CA GLU A 60 1.60 -4.91 -11.59
C GLU A 60 0.79 -3.95 -10.73
N ALA A 61 1.41 -2.87 -10.24
CA ALA A 61 0.72 -1.83 -9.47
C ALA A 61 -0.33 -1.10 -10.31
N SER A 62 0.00 -0.71 -11.54
CA SER A 62 -0.97 -0.06 -12.45
C SER A 62 -2.14 -0.97 -12.81
N LEU A 63 -1.87 -2.25 -13.07
CA LEU A 63 -2.92 -3.24 -13.33
C LEU A 63 -3.79 -3.47 -12.10
N LEU A 64 -3.18 -3.56 -10.91
CA LEU A 64 -3.93 -3.68 -9.65
C LEU A 64 -4.85 -2.47 -9.45
N LEU A 65 -4.36 -1.25 -9.66
CA LEU A 65 -5.18 -0.03 -9.55
C LEU A 65 -6.38 -0.06 -10.51
N LEU A 66 -6.15 -0.44 -11.77
CA LEU A 66 -7.21 -0.57 -12.78
C LEU A 66 -8.23 -1.65 -12.43
N LEU A 67 -7.79 -2.77 -11.84
CA LEU A 67 -8.70 -3.82 -11.38
C LEU A 67 -9.49 -3.36 -10.15
N LEU A 68 -8.85 -2.68 -9.20
CA LEU A 68 -9.52 -2.15 -8.01
C LEU A 68 -10.61 -1.12 -8.38
N SER A 69 -10.36 -0.25 -9.37
CA SER A 69 -11.36 0.71 -9.85
C SER A 69 -12.56 0.07 -10.56
N GLN A 70 -12.46 -1.21 -10.95
CA GLN A 70 -13.57 -1.96 -11.56
C GLN A 70 -14.41 -2.70 -10.51
N ILE A 71 -13.96 -2.80 -9.25
CA ILE A 71 -14.69 -3.47 -8.16
C ILE A 71 -15.72 -2.50 -7.55
N ASP A 72 -16.45 -1.78 -8.41
CA ASP A 72 -17.44 -0.77 -8.01
C ASP A 72 -18.79 -1.40 -7.56
N ASP A 73 -18.87 -2.72 -7.50
CA ASP A 73 -20.01 -3.40 -6.90
C ASP A 73 -19.83 -3.47 -5.38
N ALA A 74 -20.52 -2.56 -4.70
CA ALA A 74 -20.78 -2.47 -3.25
C ALA A 74 -21.30 -3.77 -2.58
N ALA A 75 -21.29 -4.91 -3.29
CA ALA A 75 -21.66 -6.23 -2.83
C ALA A 75 -20.48 -7.08 -2.31
N VAL A 76 -19.23 -6.75 -2.64
CA VAL A 76 -18.05 -7.58 -2.26
C VAL A 76 -17.22 -6.99 -1.12
N ILE A 77 -17.25 -5.66 -0.94
CA ILE A 77 -16.50 -4.97 0.12
C ILE A 77 -17.47 -4.69 1.27
N ASP A 78 -17.48 -5.58 2.26
CA ASP A 78 -18.25 -5.44 3.51
C ASP A 78 -18.06 -4.04 4.13
N LYS A 79 -19.12 -3.23 4.06
CA LYS A 79 -19.47 -2.02 4.85
C LYS A 79 -18.36 -1.33 5.67
N GLY A 80 -17.23 -0.98 5.05
CA GLY A 80 -16.09 -0.40 5.77
C GLY A 80 -15.53 0.90 5.18
N LEU A 81 -15.83 1.19 3.91
CA LEU A 81 -15.45 2.43 3.26
C LEU A 81 -16.74 3.07 2.77
N ASP A 82 -17.22 4.08 3.48
CA ASP A 82 -18.39 4.84 3.06
C ASP A 82 -18.08 5.58 1.75
N SER A 83 -19.11 5.74 0.92
CA SER A 83 -19.02 6.44 -0.37
C SER A 83 -18.35 7.80 -0.26
N ASP A 84 -18.55 8.49 0.86
CA ASP A 84 -18.09 9.86 1.07
C ASP A 84 -16.56 9.92 1.26
N SER A 85 -15.99 8.90 1.90
CA SER A 85 -14.54 8.70 1.98
C SER A 85 -13.90 8.49 0.61
N LEU A 86 -14.51 7.71 -0.28
CA LEU A 86 -14.01 7.48 -1.65
C LEU A 86 -14.07 8.76 -2.49
N THR A 87 -15.16 9.52 -2.40
CA THR A 87 -15.30 10.81 -3.07
C THR A 87 -14.27 11.82 -2.56
N PHE A 88 -14.00 11.86 -1.25
CA PHE A 88 -12.97 12.74 -0.68
C PHE A 88 -11.56 12.44 -1.22
N PHE A 89 -11.17 11.17 -1.36
CA PHE A 89 -9.88 10.82 -1.95
C PHE A 89 -9.81 11.11 -3.45
N ALA A 90 -10.92 10.92 -4.18
CA ALA A 90 -10.99 11.21 -5.61
C ALA A 90 -10.96 12.72 -5.91
N GLU A 91 -11.59 13.53 -5.07
CA GLU A 91 -11.70 14.99 -5.27
C GLU A 91 -10.45 15.74 -4.80
N ASN A 92 -9.65 15.18 -3.89
CA ASN A 92 -8.64 15.96 -3.17
C ASN A 92 -7.16 15.59 -3.44
N GLU A 93 -6.84 14.60 -4.29
CA GLU A 93 -5.44 14.30 -4.63
C GLU A 93 -5.20 13.78 -6.08
N ILE A 94 -5.71 14.50 -7.09
CA ILE A 94 -5.09 14.50 -8.43
C ILE A 94 -4.36 15.82 -8.64
N SER A 95 -3.33 16.06 -7.83
CA SER A 95 -2.29 17.04 -8.11
C SER A 95 -0.92 16.37 -7.97
N VAL A 96 -0.67 15.34 -8.79
CA VAL A 96 0.68 14.80 -8.95
C VAL A 96 0.96 14.49 -10.42
N LEU A 97 0.87 15.53 -11.25
CA LEU A 97 1.61 15.62 -12.52
C LEU A 97 1.98 17.09 -12.73
N ASP A 98 3.10 17.48 -12.14
CA ASP A 98 4.07 18.42 -12.71
C ASP A 98 5.46 17.78 -12.54
#